data_AF-A0A212R1S7-F1
#
_entry.id   AF-A0A212R1S7-F1
#
_cell.length_a   1.000
_cell.length_b   1.000
_cell.length_c   1.000
_cell.angle_alpha   90.00
_cell.angle_beta   90.00
_cell.angle_gamma   90.00
#
_symmetry.space_group_name_H-M   'P 1'
#
loop_
_entity.id
_entity.type
_entity.pdbx_description
1 polymer ?
#
loop_
_entity_poly.entity_id
_entity_poly.type
_entity_poly.pdbx_seq_one_letter_code
_entity_poly.pdbx_strand_id
1 'polypeptide(L)'
;MHHVSFKQKRTMLSARVGYRLVKGIRSRIRTVFTFPSVVLGGVIAVGLLLLFWEWFTHADRSRLFLYGHMGALPLDERTLGRYRMSGLVAAGAVMDFMLFLYGTWGVFARRRLLPVSAPSALGVWLTAVSPLGLGIPPIVAWGGVPSLPIKVGLEVAGLTLAGLAVGLWLAKGMAWDPTRGLTRLGYGMVITPLLLGLRVVELPGLGLAQPEVAAWMVLAGLLSSGIGLLGLARWRAFWDAPPIRGWEIWLAGAAMAYLELPLLHHIFLTPAEARYITAASNFFAFHGGVQVLVWMISGMVALGIETLERNRRWWEDRDHGLAVGILLGLILIGALAWSSGLRIDLALSAPDLYPDHHGHPGFQIYLPLVLRNW
;
A
#
# COMPACT_ATOMS: atom_id res chain seq x y z
N MET A 1 -55.46 -27.54 18.98
CA MET A 1 -55.73 -26.13 18.64
C MET A 1 -55.10 -25.24 19.70
N HIS A 2 -54.00 -24.54 19.39
CA HIS A 2 -53.31 -23.69 20.36
C HIS A 2 -53.98 -22.31 20.47
N HIS A 3 -54.51 -22.01 21.65
CA HIS A 3 -55.02 -20.68 22.01
C HIS A 3 -53.85 -19.70 22.15
N VAL A 4 -53.62 -18.90 21.11
CA VAL A 4 -52.72 -17.75 21.18
C VAL A 4 -53.42 -16.65 21.97
N SER A 5 -52.81 -16.24 23.09
CA SER A 5 -53.31 -15.21 24.01
C SER A 5 -53.55 -13.87 23.30
N PHE A 6 -54.65 -13.20 23.64
CA PHE A 6 -55.06 -11.90 23.10
C PHE A 6 -53.99 -10.80 23.29
N LYS A 7 -53.14 -10.93 24.32
CA LYS A 7 -51.98 -10.05 24.55
C LYS A 7 -50.93 -10.19 23.42
N GLN A 8 -50.67 -11.40 22.94
CA GLN A 8 -49.69 -11.69 21.88
C GLN A 8 -50.11 -11.13 20.52
N LYS A 9 -51.42 -11.12 20.22
CA LYS A 9 -51.94 -10.49 19.00
C LYS A 9 -51.76 -8.97 18.99
N ARG A 10 -51.91 -8.30 20.15
CA ARG A 10 -51.70 -6.83 20.25
C ARG A 10 -50.23 -6.43 20.05
N THR A 11 -49.27 -7.20 20.57
CA THR A 11 -47.83 -6.93 20.36
C THR A 11 -47.39 -7.14 18.91
N MET A 12 -47.94 -8.13 18.21
CA MET A 12 -47.63 -8.35 16.79
C MET A 12 -48.22 -7.26 15.88
N LEU A 13 -49.39 -6.71 16.24
CA LEU A 13 -50.02 -5.62 15.48
C LEU A 13 -49.29 -4.29 15.66
N SER A 14 -48.84 -3.95 16.89
CA SER A 14 -48.03 -2.74 17.10
C SER A 14 -46.66 -2.82 16.42
N ALA A 15 -46.02 -4.00 16.43
CA ALA A 15 -44.77 -4.25 15.71
C ALA A 15 -44.94 -4.10 14.18
N ARG A 16 -46.04 -4.60 13.60
CA ARG A 16 -46.31 -4.48 12.15
C ARG A 16 -46.62 -3.04 11.71
N VAL A 17 -47.31 -2.26 12.53
CA VAL A 17 -47.62 -0.85 12.23
C VAL A 17 -46.36 0.02 12.35
N GLY A 18 -45.53 -0.18 13.39
CA GLY A 18 -44.23 0.49 13.51
C GLY A 18 -43.28 0.16 12.35
N TYR A 19 -43.24 -1.10 11.92
CA TYR A 19 -42.39 -1.52 10.80
C TYR A 19 -42.82 -0.90 9.46
N ARG A 20 -44.13 -0.74 9.21
CA ARG A 20 -44.62 -0.07 7.99
C ARG A 20 -44.39 1.43 7.99
N LEU A 21 -44.51 2.10 9.14
CA LEU A 21 -44.23 3.54 9.23
C LEU A 21 -42.75 3.86 8.99
N VAL A 22 -41.84 3.07 9.57
CA VAL A 22 -40.38 3.24 9.36
C VAL A 22 -39.99 2.95 7.90
N LYS A 23 -40.64 1.96 7.27
CA LYS A 23 -40.41 1.64 5.85
C LYS A 23 -40.97 2.72 4.90
N GLY A 24 -42.10 3.34 5.25
CA GLY A 24 -42.70 4.46 4.52
C GLY A 24 -41.87 5.74 4.56
N ILE A 25 -41.32 6.08 5.74
CA ILE A 25 -40.45 7.26 5.92
C ILE A 25 -39.09 7.05 5.23
N ARG A 26 -38.53 5.82 5.28
CA ARG A 26 -37.31 5.46 4.52
C ARG A 26 -37.43 5.62 3.00
N SER A 27 -38.63 5.56 2.45
CA SER A 27 -38.84 5.66 0.99
C SER A 27 -38.79 7.09 0.44
N ARG A 28 -38.89 8.12 1.30
CA ARG A 28 -39.00 9.53 0.87
C ARG A 28 -37.74 10.38 1.05
N ILE A 29 -36.72 9.92 1.78
CA ILE A 29 -35.44 10.64 1.89
C ILE A 29 -34.47 10.04 0.86
N ARG A 30 -34.66 10.43 -0.40
CA ARG A 30 -33.81 10.05 -1.54
C ARG A 30 -32.86 11.17 -1.95
N THR A 31 -32.52 12.09 -1.06
CA THR A 31 -31.36 12.97 -1.27
C THR A 31 -30.11 12.21 -0.85
N VAL A 32 -29.68 11.31 -1.73
CA VAL A 32 -28.34 10.76 -1.67
C VAL A 32 -27.42 11.87 -2.16
N PHE A 33 -26.60 12.44 -1.28
CA PHE A 33 -25.58 13.41 -1.69
C PHE A 33 -24.49 12.66 -2.46
N THR A 34 -24.72 12.40 -3.74
CA THR A 34 -23.73 11.78 -4.63
C THR A 34 -22.79 12.84 -5.13
N PHE A 35 -21.55 12.84 -4.66
CA PHE A 35 -20.50 13.61 -5.30
C PHE A 35 -20.26 13.03 -6.71
N PRO A 36 -20.33 13.81 -7.79
CA PRO A 36 -20.11 13.28 -9.13
C PRO A 36 -18.66 12.77 -9.27
N SER A 37 -18.48 11.54 -9.75
CA SER A 37 -17.14 10.97 -10.03
C SER A 37 -16.31 11.89 -10.92
N VAL A 38 -16.94 12.59 -11.87
CA VAL A 38 -16.28 13.54 -12.77
C VAL A 38 -15.68 14.72 -12.02
N VAL A 39 -16.43 15.30 -11.08
CA VAL A 39 -15.95 16.45 -10.30
C VAL A 39 -14.78 16.04 -9.42
N LEU A 40 -14.91 14.92 -8.70
CA LEU A 40 -13.83 14.43 -7.83
C LEU A 40 -12.58 14.04 -8.66
N GLY A 41 -12.76 13.36 -9.80
CA GLY A 41 -11.66 13.02 -10.70
C GLY A 41 -10.96 14.26 -11.27
N GLY A 42 -11.72 15.29 -11.64
CA GLY A 42 -11.17 16.58 -12.08
C GLY A 42 -10.37 17.29 -10.97
N VAL A 43 -10.89 17.32 -9.74
CA VAL A 43 -10.18 17.91 -8.58
C VAL A 43 -8.88 17.17 -8.30
N ILE A 44 -8.90 15.83 -8.28
CA ILE A 44 -7.69 15.02 -8.10
C ILE A 44 -6.70 15.29 -9.22
N ALA A 45 -7.16 15.34 -10.48
CA ALA A 45 -6.29 15.60 -11.62
C ALA A 45 -5.60 16.96 -11.52
N VAL A 46 -6.36 18.03 -11.25
CA VAL A 46 -5.81 19.38 -11.07
C VAL A 46 -4.83 19.42 -9.90
N GLY A 47 -5.19 18.85 -8.75
CA GLY A 47 -4.33 18.83 -7.57
C GLY A 47 -2.99 18.11 -7.81
N LEU A 48 -3.03 16.96 -8.49
CA LEU A 48 -1.82 16.23 -8.86
C LEU A 48 -0.98 16.98 -9.89
N LEU A 49 -1.60 17.59 -10.92
CA LEU A 49 -0.86 18.38 -11.91
C LEU A 49 -0.17 19.59 -11.26
N LEU A 50 -0.83 20.28 -10.33
CA LEU A 50 -0.22 21.37 -9.55
C LEU A 50 0.92 20.87 -8.67
N LEU A 51 0.77 19.70 -8.03
CA LEU A 51 1.84 19.09 -7.23
C LEU A 51 3.06 18.74 -8.09
N PHE A 52 2.84 18.16 -9.27
CA PHE A 52 3.93 17.86 -10.22
C PHE A 52 4.57 19.11 -10.76
N TRP A 53 3.78 20.15 -11.05
CA TRP A 53 4.29 21.45 -11.44
C TRP A 53 5.22 21.97 -10.35
N GLU A 54 4.76 22.04 -9.10
CA GLU A 54 5.61 22.48 -7.99
C GLU A 54 6.90 21.66 -7.85
N TRP A 55 6.82 20.32 -7.89
CA TRP A 55 7.99 19.47 -7.73
C TRP A 55 9.01 19.53 -8.87
N PHE A 56 8.57 19.72 -10.12
CA PHE A 56 9.43 19.62 -11.29
C PHE A 56 9.76 20.97 -11.92
N THR A 57 9.04 22.05 -11.60
CA THR A 57 9.28 23.38 -12.17
C THR A 57 9.76 24.41 -11.15
N HIS A 58 9.19 24.43 -9.95
CA HIS A 58 9.49 25.47 -8.96
C HIS A 58 10.44 25.02 -7.86
N ALA A 59 10.27 23.79 -7.36
CA ALA A 59 11.11 23.26 -6.30
C ALA A 59 12.55 23.04 -6.80
N ASP A 60 13.52 23.21 -5.89
CA ASP A 60 14.91 22.84 -6.15
C ASP A 60 15.02 21.32 -6.30
N ARG A 61 15.09 20.86 -7.56
CA ARG A 61 15.13 19.45 -7.92
C ARG A 61 16.37 18.74 -7.37
N SER A 62 17.47 19.46 -7.13
CA SER A 62 18.67 18.88 -6.53
C SER A 62 18.42 18.46 -5.08
N ARG A 63 17.61 19.23 -4.35
CA ARG A 63 17.20 18.90 -2.98
C ARG A 63 16.08 17.87 -2.96
N LEU A 64 15.04 18.07 -3.78
CA LEU A 64 13.86 17.20 -3.78
C LEU A 64 14.19 15.78 -4.26
N PHE A 65 15.08 15.64 -5.24
CA PHE A 65 15.48 14.35 -5.80
C PHE A 65 16.91 13.93 -5.44
N LEU A 66 17.58 14.68 -4.57
CA LEU A 66 18.92 14.37 -4.06
C LEU A 66 19.97 14.04 -5.14
N TYR A 67 19.90 14.63 -6.34
CA TYR A 67 21.02 14.52 -7.27
C TYR A 67 22.12 15.49 -6.85
N GLY A 68 23.35 14.99 -6.82
CA GLY A 68 24.54 15.55 -6.17
C GLY A 68 24.86 14.83 -4.86
N HIS A 69 23.87 14.22 -4.21
CA HIS A 69 24.08 13.48 -2.97
C HIS A 69 24.81 12.16 -3.25
N MET A 70 25.96 11.96 -2.59
CA MET A 70 26.89 10.86 -2.87
C MET A 70 27.34 10.79 -4.34
N GLY A 71 27.42 11.93 -5.04
CA GLY A 71 27.87 12.00 -6.43
C GLY A 71 26.83 11.60 -7.48
N ALA A 72 25.58 11.32 -7.10
CA ALA A 72 24.54 10.90 -8.05
C ALA A 72 24.19 12.02 -9.04
N LEU A 73 24.25 11.76 -10.35
CA LEU A 73 23.86 12.69 -11.40
C LEU A 73 22.33 12.66 -11.64
N PRO A 74 21.79 13.68 -12.34
CA PRO A 74 20.35 13.76 -12.62
C PRO A 74 19.76 12.57 -13.37
N LEU A 75 20.56 11.90 -14.20
CA LEU A 75 20.14 10.77 -15.03
C LEU A 75 20.64 9.41 -14.52
N ASP A 76 21.31 9.38 -13.36
CA ASP A 76 21.71 8.11 -12.74
C ASP A 76 20.48 7.34 -12.28
N GLU A 77 20.55 6.00 -12.34
CA GLU A 77 19.41 5.13 -12.02
C GLU A 77 18.83 5.37 -10.61
N ARG A 78 19.66 5.78 -9.64
CA ARG A 78 19.19 6.15 -8.31
C ARG A 78 18.26 7.38 -8.37
N THR A 79 18.63 8.41 -9.13
CA THR A 79 17.84 9.63 -9.29
C THR A 79 16.60 9.37 -10.16
N LEU A 80 16.74 8.61 -11.25
CA LEU A 80 15.61 8.15 -12.06
C LEU A 80 14.60 7.37 -11.21
N GLY A 81 15.08 6.52 -10.31
CA GLY A 81 14.27 5.84 -9.30
C GLY A 81 13.47 6.81 -8.43
N ARG A 82 14.05 7.94 -8.00
CA ARG A 82 13.34 8.96 -7.22
C ARG A 82 12.27 9.68 -8.04
N TYR A 83 12.53 10.00 -9.31
CA TYR A 83 11.49 10.56 -10.19
C TYR A 83 10.31 9.61 -10.30
N ARG A 84 10.55 8.32 -10.59
CA ARG A 84 9.52 7.25 -10.62
C ARG A 84 8.73 7.18 -9.30
N MET A 85 9.43 7.22 -8.17
CA MET A 85 8.81 7.21 -6.84
C MET A 85 7.90 8.41 -6.57
N SER A 86 8.15 9.59 -7.15
CA SER A 86 7.26 10.75 -6.95
C SER A 86 5.83 10.46 -7.41
N GLY A 87 5.66 9.61 -8.44
CA GLY A 87 4.34 9.21 -8.90
C GLY A 87 3.58 8.38 -7.87
N LEU A 88 4.27 7.48 -7.20
CA LEU A 88 3.71 6.65 -6.13
C LEU A 88 3.46 7.45 -4.84
N VAL A 89 4.36 8.38 -4.49
CA VAL A 89 4.17 9.30 -3.36
C VAL A 89 2.93 10.16 -3.57
N ALA A 90 2.77 10.75 -4.75
CA ALA A 90 1.60 11.57 -5.07
C ALA A 90 0.30 10.75 -5.04
N ALA A 91 0.33 9.51 -5.56
CA ALA A 91 -0.80 8.59 -5.47
C ALA A 91 -1.12 8.18 -4.01
N GLY A 92 -0.10 7.99 -3.17
CA GLY A 92 -0.25 7.78 -1.74
C GLY A 92 -0.96 8.95 -1.05
N ALA A 93 -0.56 10.19 -1.36
CA ALA A 93 -1.23 11.37 -0.79
C ALA A 93 -2.72 11.43 -1.15
N VAL A 94 -3.08 11.06 -2.38
CA VAL A 94 -4.49 10.95 -2.79
C VAL A 94 -5.18 9.78 -2.08
N MET A 95 -4.52 8.63 -1.93
CA MET A 95 -5.06 7.50 -1.19
C MET A 95 -5.42 7.91 0.25
N ASP A 96 -4.53 8.56 0.98
CA ASP A 96 -4.76 9.01 2.36
C ASP A 96 -5.89 10.03 2.48
N PHE A 97 -5.88 11.04 1.60
CA PHE A 97 -6.95 12.01 1.54
C PHE A 97 -8.31 11.32 1.31
N MET A 98 -8.35 10.35 0.40
CA MET A 98 -9.57 9.61 0.08
C MET A 98 -9.96 8.63 1.19
N LEU A 99 -9.01 7.99 1.87
CA LEU A 99 -9.25 7.14 3.04
C LEU A 99 -9.88 7.96 4.17
N PHE A 100 -9.36 9.15 4.44
CA PHE A 100 -9.91 10.07 5.42
C PHE A 100 -11.31 10.54 5.03
N LEU A 101 -11.50 11.01 3.79
CA LEU A 101 -12.78 11.51 3.30
C LEU A 101 -13.87 10.42 3.31
N TYR A 102 -13.56 9.24 2.75
CA TYR A 102 -14.51 8.14 2.69
C TYR A 102 -14.71 7.45 4.05
N GLY A 103 -13.69 7.38 4.90
CA GLY A 103 -13.80 6.86 6.25
C GLY A 103 -14.70 7.71 7.13
N THR A 104 -14.47 9.03 7.17
CA THR A 104 -15.30 9.98 7.94
C THR A 104 -16.74 9.98 7.44
N TRP A 105 -16.95 10.02 6.12
CA TRP A 105 -18.28 9.94 5.51
C TRP A 105 -18.98 8.61 5.82
N GLY A 106 -18.29 7.48 5.69
CA GLY A 106 -18.84 6.15 5.96
C GLY A 106 -19.28 5.99 7.41
N VAL A 107 -18.47 6.48 8.36
CA VAL A 107 -18.83 6.48 9.79
C VAL A 107 -20.04 7.38 10.06
N PHE A 108 -20.04 8.60 9.50
CA PHE A 108 -21.15 9.54 9.66
C PHE A 108 -22.47 8.97 9.12
N ALA A 109 -22.45 8.45 7.90
CA ALA A 109 -23.63 7.90 7.25
C ALA A 109 -24.17 6.68 8.00
N ARG A 110 -23.31 5.80 8.51
CA ARG A 110 -23.72 4.67 9.37
C ARG A 110 -24.40 5.14 10.64
N ARG A 111 -23.83 6.12 11.35
CA ARG A 111 -24.42 6.70 12.57
C ARG A 111 -25.76 7.37 12.33
N ARG A 112 -25.95 7.97 11.16
CA ARG A 112 -27.19 8.67 10.77
C ARG A 112 -28.19 7.78 10.02
N LEU A 113 -27.89 6.48 9.84
CA LEU A 113 -28.67 5.53 9.04
C LEU A 113 -28.98 6.06 7.62
N LEU A 114 -28.06 6.84 7.06
CA LEU A 114 -28.18 7.41 5.73
C LEU A 114 -27.69 6.42 4.68
N PRO A 115 -28.31 6.41 3.48
CA PRO A 115 -27.77 5.68 2.35
C PRO A 115 -26.41 6.28 1.95
N VAL A 116 -25.37 5.44 1.94
CA VAL A 116 -24.07 5.81 1.38
C VAL A 116 -24.15 5.62 -0.14
N SER A 117 -23.67 6.61 -0.90
CA SER A 117 -23.30 6.41 -2.29
C SER A 117 -21.97 7.07 -2.54
N ALA A 118 -20.91 6.28 -2.47
CA ALA A 118 -19.58 6.76 -2.81
C ALA A 118 -19.44 6.91 -4.33
N PRO A 119 -18.71 7.92 -4.82
CA PRO A 119 -18.31 8.01 -6.22
C PRO A 119 -17.69 6.70 -6.71
N SER A 120 -17.92 6.36 -7.97
CA SER A 120 -17.26 5.20 -8.58
C SER A 120 -15.75 5.45 -8.63
N ALA A 121 -14.94 4.61 -7.97
CA ALA A 121 -13.48 4.65 -8.06
C ALA A 121 -13.00 4.58 -9.52
N LEU A 122 -13.59 3.70 -10.33
CA LEU A 122 -13.28 3.60 -11.76
C LEU A 122 -13.67 4.88 -12.50
N GLY A 123 -14.82 5.49 -12.18
CA GLY A 123 -15.25 6.74 -12.81
C GLY A 123 -14.34 7.93 -12.45
N VAL A 124 -13.91 8.01 -11.19
CA VAL A 124 -12.94 9.01 -10.72
C VAL A 124 -11.61 8.82 -11.44
N TRP A 125 -11.12 7.57 -11.50
CA TRP A 125 -9.88 7.23 -12.18
C TRP A 125 -9.93 7.54 -13.68
N LEU A 126 -10.95 7.09 -14.40
CA LEU A 126 -11.12 7.36 -15.84
C LEU A 126 -11.17 8.86 -16.15
N THR A 127 -11.78 9.66 -15.28
CA THR A 127 -11.80 11.12 -15.44
C THR A 127 -10.41 11.72 -15.25
N ALA A 128 -9.60 11.16 -14.34
CA ALA A 128 -8.25 11.64 -14.07
C ALA A 128 -7.21 11.13 -15.08
N VAL A 129 -7.44 9.99 -15.73
CA VAL A 129 -6.47 9.35 -16.65
C VAL A 129 -6.01 10.27 -17.76
N SER A 130 -6.93 10.89 -18.50
CA SER A 130 -6.57 11.74 -19.64
C SER A 130 -5.78 12.99 -19.23
N PRO A 131 -6.25 13.83 -18.29
CA PRO A 131 -5.48 15.02 -17.89
C PRO A 131 -4.13 14.66 -17.26
N LEU A 132 -4.05 13.60 -16.44
CA LEU A 132 -2.78 13.19 -15.83
C LEU A 132 -1.82 12.57 -16.84
N GLY A 133 -2.31 11.68 -17.71
CA GLY A 133 -1.51 11.03 -18.74
C GLY A 133 -0.96 11.98 -19.79
N LEU A 134 -1.66 13.10 -20.05
CA LEU A 134 -1.19 14.14 -20.96
C LEU A 134 -0.37 15.23 -20.25
N GLY A 135 -0.69 15.54 -18.99
CA GLY A 135 -0.07 16.65 -18.27
C GLY A 135 1.22 16.28 -17.51
N ILE A 136 1.28 15.11 -16.86
CA ILE A 136 2.47 14.70 -16.10
C ILE A 136 3.71 14.58 -17.00
N PRO A 137 3.67 13.89 -18.16
CA PRO A 137 4.88 13.69 -18.96
C PRO A 137 5.63 14.97 -19.37
N PRO A 138 4.97 16.01 -19.94
CA PRO A 138 5.66 17.24 -20.30
C PRO A 138 6.15 18.04 -19.09
N ILE A 139 5.41 18.04 -17.97
CA ILE A 139 5.84 18.70 -16.72
C ILE A 139 7.14 18.07 -16.21
N VAL A 140 7.18 16.73 -16.13
CA VAL A 140 8.36 16.00 -15.65
C VAL A 140 9.55 16.14 -16.60
N ALA A 141 9.30 16.08 -17.92
CA ALA A 141 10.35 16.12 -18.93
C ALA A 141 10.98 17.50 -19.09
N TRP A 142 10.16 18.56 -19.10
CA TRP A 142 10.61 19.88 -19.52
C TRP A 142 10.42 20.99 -18.48
N GLY A 143 9.74 20.69 -17.38
CA GLY A 143 9.36 21.69 -16.39
C GLY A 143 10.53 22.37 -15.66
N GLY A 144 11.72 21.76 -15.64
CA GLY A 144 12.87 22.31 -14.93
C GLY A 144 14.21 21.90 -15.55
N VAL A 145 15.30 22.33 -14.90
CA VAL A 145 16.68 22.08 -15.33
C VAL A 145 17.36 21.05 -14.41
N PRO A 146 18.03 20.02 -14.95
CA PRO A 146 18.08 19.68 -16.37
C PRO A 146 16.76 19.11 -16.87
N SER A 147 16.49 19.29 -18.17
CA SER A 147 15.39 18.60 -18.83
C SER A 147 15.65 17.10 -18.84
N LEU A 148 14.58 16.31 -18.68
CA LEU A 148 14.62 14.85 -18.66
C LEU A 148 14.09 14.28 -19.98
N PRO A 149 14.48 13.05 -20.34
CA PRO A 149 13.84 12.32 -21.43
C PRO A 149 12.34 12.14 -21.17
N ILE A 150 11.51 12.32 -22.20
CA ILE A 150 10.05 12.16 -22.09
C ILE A 150 9.63 10.77 -21.57
N LYS A 151 10.46 9.75 -21.81
CA LYS A 151 10.29 8.41 -21.25
C LYS A 151 10.13 8.43 -19.73
N VAL A 152 10.92 9.23 -19.00
CA VAL A 152 10.82 9.35 -17.55
C VAL A 152 9.46 9.94 -17.17
N GLY A 153 9.00 10.97 -17.88
CA GLY A 153 7.67 11.55 -17.67
C GLY A 153 6.53 10.55 -17.89
N LEU A 154 6.65 9.69 -18.90
CA LEU A 154 5.68 8.61 -19.15
C LEU A 154 5.72 7.53 -18.06
N GLU A 155 6.90 7.13 -17.58
CA GLU A 155 7.05 6.19 -16.47
C GLU A 155 6.41 6.73 -15.18
N VAL A 156 6.66 8.00 -14.86
CA VAL A 156 6.05 8.68 -13.70
C VAL A 156 4.54 8.73 -13.84
N ALA A 157 4.01 9.14 -15.00
CA ALA A 157 2.57 9.17 -15.25
C ALA A 157 1.94 7.77 -15.10
N GLY A 158 2.57 6.74 -15.65
CA GLY A 158 2.12 5.36 -15.54
C GLY A 158 2.05 4.89 -14.08
N LEU A 159 3.09 5.15 -13.30
CA LEU A 159 3.14 4.81 -11.87
C LEU A 159 2.11 5.60 -11.04
N THR A 160 1.92 6.89 -11.32
CA THR A 160 0.86 7.69 -10.69
C THR A 160 -0.51 7.11 -10.98
N LEU A 161 -0.82 6.76 -12.24
CA LEU A 161 -2.12 6.21 -12.63
C LEU A 161 -2.36 4.82 -12.03
N ALA A 162 -1.34 3.97 -11.99
CA ALA A 162 -1.41 2.66 -11.36
C ALA A 162 -1.63 2.79 -9.84
N GLY A 163 -0.83 3.62 -9.17
CA GLY A 163 -0.99 3.91 -7.75
C GLY A 163 -2.35 4.50 -7.42
N LEU A 164 -2.86 5.42 -8.25
CA LEU A 164 -4.17 6.02 -8.08
C LEU A 164 -5.30 4.99 -8.20
N ALA A 165 -5.20 4.04 -9.12
CA ALA A 165 -6.19 2.96 -9.25
C ALA A 165 -6.27 2.12 -7.97
N VAL A 166 -5.11 1.74 -7.43
CA VAL A 166 -5.01 0.95 -6.18
C VAL A 166 -5.51 1.75 -4.98
N GLY A 167 -5.08 3.00 -4.83
CA GLY A 167 -5.47 3.89 -3.74
C GLY A 167 -6.97 4.17 -3.72
N LEU A 168 -7.57 4.48 -4.87
CA LEU A 168 -9.01 4.71 -4.99
C LEU A 168 -9.83 3.44 -4.71
N TRP A 169 -9.34 2.27 -5.13
CA TRP A 169 -9.98 1.00 -4.81
C TRP A 169 -10.01 0.76 -3.29
N LEU A 170 -8.87 0.94 -2.62
CA LEU A 170 -8.74 0.74 -1.18
C LEU A 170 -9.62 1.73 -0.42
N ALA A 171 -9.55 3.02 -0.77
CA ALA A 171 -10.33 4.07 -0.15
C ALA A 171 -11.84 3.85 -0.32
N LYS A 172 -12.31 3.46 -1.50
CA LYS A 172 -13.75 3.22 -1.74
C LYS A 172 -14.33 2.19 -0.78
N GLY A 173 -13.53 1.21 -0.36
CA GLY A 173 -13.93 0.24 0.66
C GLY A 173 -14.38 0.88 1.98
N MET A 174 -13.72 1.98 2.39
CA MET A 174 -14.01 2.69 3.64
C MET A 174 -15.39 3.37 3.64
N ALA A 175 -15.88 3.85 2.49
CA ALA A 175 -17.18 4.51 2.44
C ALA A 175 -18.33 3.52 2.73
N TRP A 176 -18.27 2.34 2.14
CA TRP A 176 -19.31 1.31 2.26
C TRP A 176 -19.22 0.57 3.59
N ASP A 177 -18.00 0.18 3.96
CA ASP A 177 -17.73 -0.57 5.17
C ASP A 177 -16.42 -0.18 5.83
N PRO A 178 -16.43 0.87 6.69
CA PRO A 178 -15.24 1.30 7.42
C PRO A 178 -14.57 0.15 8.17
N THR A 179 -15.35 -0.76 8.79
CA THR A 179 -14.78 -1.89 9.55
C THR A 179 -14.02 -2.84 8.63
N ARG A 180 -14.60 -3.19 7.47
CA ARG A 180 -13.91 -4.04 6.47
C ARG A 180 -12.76 -3.31 5.79
N GLY A 181 -12.88 -2.00 5.56
CA GLY A 181 -11.79 -1.17 5.04
C GLY A 181 -10.60 -1.12 6.00
N LEU A 182 -10.83 -0.80 7.27
CA LEU A 182 -9.81 -0.83 8.32
C LEU A 182 -9.18 -2.23 8.47
N THR A 183 -9.98 -3.28 8.33
CA THR A 183 -9.45 -4.65 8.29
C THR A 183 -8.46 -4.86 7.14
N ARG A 184 -8.80 -4.39 5.92
CA ARG A 184 -7.88 -4.49 4.78
C ARG A 184 -6.60 -3.70 5.03
N LEU A 185 -6.68 -2.51 5.62
CA LEU A 185 -5.50 -1.73 6.02
C LEU A 185 -4.65 -2.50 7.03
N GLY A 186 -5.27 -3.11 8.06
CA GLY A 186 -4.56 -3.92 9.06
C GLY A 186 -3.83 -5.11 8.44
N TYR A 187 -4.49 -5.86 7.55
CA TYR A 187 -3.85 -6.92 6.79
C TYR A 187 -2.73 -6.40 5.89
N GLY A 188 -2.93 -5.25 5.24
CA GLY A 188 -1.92 -4.60 4.41
C GLY A 188 -0.68 -4.20 5.19
N MET A 189 -0.85 -3.59 6.36
CA MET A 189 0.26 -3.22 7.25
C MET A 189 1.05 -4.46 7.68
N VAL A 190 0.35 -5.53 8.03
CA VAL A 190 0.97 -6.76 8.51
C VAL A 190 1.73 -7.52 7.41
N ILE A 191 1.28 -7.53 6.15
CA ILE A 191 2.00 -8.19 5.06
C ILE A 191 3.12 -7.33 4.46
N THR A 192 3.18 -6.03 4.79
CA THR A 192 4.19 -5.10 4.28
C THR A 192 5.63 -5.50 4.61
N PRO A 193 5.97 -5.94 5.85
CA PRO A 193 7.30 -6.44 6.17
C PRO A 193 7.77 -7.60 5.28
N LEU A 194 6.87 -8.49 4.85
CA LEU A 194 7.19 -9.56 3.90
C LEU A 194 7.54 -8.98 2.52
N LEU A 195 6.73 -8.04 2.02
CA LEU A 195 6.97 -7.37 0.72
C LEU A 195 8.30 -6.61 0.69
N LEU A 196 8.69 -5.98 1.80
CA LEU A 196 9.93 -5.21 1.87
C LEU A 196 11.14 -6.04 2.32
N GLY A 197 10.94 -7.06 3.14
CA GLY A 197 12.01 -7.90 3.69
C GLY A 197 12.56 -8.87 2.65
N LEU A 198 11.71 -9.48 1.82
CA LEU A 198 12.16 -10.49 0.85
C LEU A 198 13.10 -9.92 -0.22
N ARG A 199 12.92 -8.66 -0.66
CA ARG A 199 13.82 -8.04 -1.64
C ARG A 199 15.24 -7.86 -1.12
N VAL A 200 15.45 -7.87 0.20
CA VAL A 200 16.76 -7.63 0.82
C VAL A 200 17.77 -8.74 0.48
N VAL A 201 17.29 -9.90 0.02
CA VAL A 201 18.12 -11.04 -0.39
C VAL A 201 19.17 -10.70 -1.46
N GLU A 202 18.93 -9.68 -2.29
CA GLU A 202 19.88 -9.30 -3.35
C GLU A 202 20.94 -8.29 -2.87
N LEU A 203 20.76 -7.63 -1.71
CA LEU A 203 21.67 -6.58 -1.24
C LEU A 203 23.11 -7.07 -1.03
N PRO A 204 23.37 -8.29 -0.50
CA PRO A 204 24.73 -8.81 -0.39
C PRO A 204 25.43 -8.98 -1.73
N GLY A 205 24.70 -9.47 -2.76
CA GLY A 205 25.24 -9.62 -4.12
C GLY A 205 25.58 -8.29 -4.79
N LEU A 206 25.02 -7.18 -4.28
CA LEU A 206 25.29 -5.82 -4.73
C LEU A 206 26.32 -5.09 -3.84
N GLY A 207 26.86 -5.74 -2.80
CA GLY A 207 27.76 -5.11 -1.84
C GLY A 207 27.11 -4.04 -0.94
N LEU A 208 25.77 -4.02 -0.86
CA LEU A 208 25.00 -3.01 -0.13
C LEU A 208 24.65 -3.42 1.31
N ALA A 209 24.82 -4.69 1.66
CA ALA A 209 24.61 -5.21 3.00
C ALA A 209 25.48 -6.46 3.25
N GLN A 210 25.83 -6.71 4.51
CA GLN A 210 26.44 -7.99 4.89
C GLN A 210 25.40 -9.13 4.74
N PRO A 211 25.80 -10.34 4.30
CA PRO A 211 24.89 -11.48 4.16
C PRO A 211 24.06 -11.74 5.41
N GLU A 212 24.69 -11.68 6.59
CA GLU A 212 24.04 -11.94 7.88
C GLU A 212 22.95 -10.90 8.18
N VAL A 213 23.23 -9.63 7.91
CA VAL A 213 22.26 -8.54 8.10
C VAL A 213 21.06 -8.74 7.17
N ALA A 214 21.32 -9.07 5.91
CA ALA A 214 20.25 -9.35 4.95
C ALA A 214 19.38 -10.55 5.38
N ALA A 215 19.99 -11.62 5.89
CA ALA A 215 19.29 -12.79 6.42
C ALA A 215 18.36 -12.44 7.58
N TRP A 216 18.87 -11.65 8.53
CA TRP A 216 18.07 -11.19 9.68
C TRP A 216 16.90 -10.31 9.25
N MET A 217 17.08 -9.44 8.25
CA MET A 217 16.00 -8.61 7.71
C MET A 217 14.93 -9.45 7.01
N VAL A 218 15.33 -10.44 6.20
CA VAL A 218 14.41 -11.39 5.56
C VAL A 218 13.63 -12.18 6.62
N LEU A 219 14.32 -12.74 7.61
CA LEU A 219 13.71 -13.48 8.70
C LEU A 219 12.75 -12.61 9.53
N ALA A 220 13.15 -11.37 9.84
CA ALA A 220 12.30 -10.43 10.56
C ALA A 220 11.03 -10.10 9.75
N GLY A 221 11.15 -9.89 8.43
CA GLY A 221 10.00 -9.69 7.54
C GLY A 221 9.06 -10.88 7.52
N LEU A 222 9.60 -12.10 7.38
CA LEU A 222 8.82 -13.34 7.39
C LEU A 222 8.11 -13.57 8.72
N LEU A 223 8.81 -13.43 9.86
CA LEU A 223 8.25 -13.66 11.18
C LEU A 223 7.21 -12.61 11.55
N SER A 224 7.50 -11.32 11.34
CA SER A 224 6.56 -10.24 11.67
C SER A 224 5.27 -10.36 10.85
N SER A 225 5.37 -10.60 9.54
CA SER A 225 4.19 -10.84 8.72
C SER A 225 3.49 -12.15 9.07
N GLY A 226 4.21 -13.25 9.25
CA GLY A 226 3.61 -14.55 9.60
C GLY A 226 2.83 -14.49 10.92
N ILE A 227 3.46 -13.98 11.99
CA ILE A 227 2.83 -13.84 13.31
C ILE A 227 1.64 -12.89 13.23
N GLY A 228 1.81 -11.72 12.59
CA GLY A 228 0.73 -10.74 12.50
C GLY A 228 -0.46 -11.25 11.68
N LEU A 229 -0.21 -11.96 10.56
CA LEU A 229 -1.27 -12.47 9.69
C LEU A 229 -2.08 -13.55 10.40
N LEU A 230 -1.39 -14.49 11.05
CA LEU A 230 -2.03 -15.54 11.83
C LEU A 230 -2.78 -14.96 13.04
N GLY A 231 -2.17 -13.99 13.74
CA GLY A 231 -2.79 -13.31 14.87
C GLY A 231 -4.07 -12.58 14.47
N LEU A 232 -4.03 -11.83 13.35
CA LEU A 232 -5.19 -11.10 12.85
C LEU A 232 -6.28 -12.06 12.35
N ALA A 233 -5.91 -13.12 11.62
CA ALA A 233 -6.87 -14.14 11.18
C ALA A 233 -7.52 -14.86 12.36
N ARG A 234 -6.75 -15.22 13.40
CA ARG A 234 -7.27 -15.84 14.62
C ARG A 234 -8.19 -14.92 15.40
N TRP A 235 -7.81 -13.65 15.53
CA TRP A 235 -8.63 -12.61 16.17
C TRP A 235 -9.96 -12.47 15.42
N ARG A 236 -9.93 -12.43 14.10
CA ARG A 236 -11.14 -12.31 13.27
C ARG A 236 -12.02 -13.55 13.35
N ALA A 237 -11.44 -14.75 13.40
CA ALA A 237 -12.17 -15.97 13.62
C ALA A 237 -12.90 -15.96 14.97
N PHE A 238 -12.26 -15.46 16.03
CA PHE A 238 -12.88 -15.30 17.36
C PHE A 238 -14.12 -14.40 17.32
N TRP A 239 -14.11 -13.35 16.50
CA TRP A 239 -15.23 -12.41 16.35
C TRP A 239 -16.24 -12.80 15.27
N ASP A 240 -16.21 -14.03 14.75
CA ASP A 240 -17.12 -14.48 13.68
C ASP A 240 -17.09 -13.52 12.46
N ALA A 241 -15.93 -12.91 12.17
CA ALA A 241 -15.84 -11.97 11.08
C ALA A 241 -15.87 -12.70 9.71
N PRO A 242 -16.48 -12.11 8.66
CA PRO A 242 -16.42 -12.65 7.31
C PRO A 242 -14.98 -12.65 6.78
N PRO A 243 -14.58 -13.65 5.96
CA PRO A 243 -13.24 -13.71 5.41
C PRO A 243 -12.93 -12.53 4.47
N ILE A 244 -11.66 -12.16 4.43
CA ILE A 244 -11.05 -11.26 3.46
C ILE A 244 -10.41 -12.11 2.36
N ARG A 245 -10.57 -11.68 1.11
CA ARG A 245 -10.00 -12.43 -0.02
C ARG A 245 -8.50 -12.18 -0.08
N GLY A 246 -7.70 -13.17 -0.49
CA GLY A 246 -6.25 -13.10 -0.51
C GLY A 246 -5.74 -11.98 -1.42
N TRP A 247 -6.37 -11.76 -2.57
CA TRP A 247 -6.04 -10.62 -3.43
C TRP A 247 -6.34 -9.26 -2.77
N GLU A 248 -7.32 -9.16 -1.86
CA GLU A 248 -7.58 -7.93 -1.11
C GLU A 248 -6.47 -7.68 -0.08
N ILE A 249 -6.00 -8.74 0.59
CA ILE A 249 -4.87 -8.68 1.54
C ILE A 249 -3.60 -8.25 0.81
N TRP A 250 -3.27 -8.92 -0.30
CA TRP A 250 -2.08 -8.64 -1.10
C TRP A 250 -2.11 -7.21 -1.66
N LEU A 251 -3.23 -6.79 -2.23
CA LEU A 251 -3.36 -5.45 -2.82
C LEU A 251 -3.32 -4.34 -1.76
N ALA A 252 -3.90 -4.58 -0.57
CA ALA A 252 -3.75 -3.66 0.56
C ALA A 252 -2.29 -3.62 1.05
N GLY A 253 -1.57 -4.74 1.03
CA GLY A 253 -0.14 -4.81 1.28
C GLY A 253 0.67 -4.00 0.28
N ALA A 254 0.38 -4.14 -1.01
CA ALA A 254 1.02 -3.37 -2.07
C ALA A 254 0.74 -1.86 -1.91
N ALA A 255 -0.47 -1.46 -1.53
CA ALA A 255 -0.80 -0.08 -1.24
C ALA A 255 0.02 0.47 -0.06
N MET A 256 0.14 -0.30 1.02
CA MET A 256 0.93 0.08 2.19
C MET A 256 2.43 0.16 1.87
N ALA A 257 2.97 -0.85 1.20
CA ALA A 257 4.39 -0.94 0.87
C ALA A 257 4.82 0.13 -0.16
N TYR A 258 4.00 0.38 -1.19
CA TYR A 258 4.41 1.14 -2.36
C TYR A 258 3.73 2.51 -2.50
N LEU A 259 2.69 2.83 -1.72
CA LEU A 259 2.06 4.15 -1.71
C LEU A 259 2.22 4.82 -0.35
N GLU A 260 1.78 4.14 0.72
CA GLU A 260 1.80 4.68 2.09
C GLU A 260 3.21 4.94 2.59
N LEU A 261 4.05 3.90 2.65
CA LEU A 261 5.39 4.06 3.21
C LEU A 261 6.28 5.04 2.44
N PRO A 262 6.24 5.12 1.08
CA PRO A 262 6.92 6.19 0.36
C PRO A 262 6.41 7.59 0.71
N LEU A 263 5.09 7.76 0.90
CA LEU A 263 4.51 9.02 1.36
C LEU A 263 4.98 9.36 2.78
N LEU A 264 4.85 8.42 3.72
CA LEU A 264 5.30 8.61 5.10
C LEU A 264 6.79 8.91 5.16
N HIS A 265 7.58 8.26 4.29
CA HIS A 265 8.99 8.57 4.16
C HIS A 265 9.19 10.03 3.77
N HIS A 266 8.49 10.52 2.74
CA HIS A 266 8.60 11.89 2.26
C HIS A 266 8.12 12.93 3.29
N ILE A 267 7.09 12.62 4.07
CA ILE A 267 6.50 13.56 5.03
C ILE A 267 7.23 13.56 6.37
N PHE A 268 7.62 12.39 6.87
CA PHE A 268 8.07 12.19 8.27
C PHE A 268 9.49 11.65 8.41
N LEU A 269 10.02 10.93 7.42
CA LEU A 269 11.33 10.27 7.52
C LEU A 269 12.43 10.98 6.73
N THR A 270 12.18 12.22 6.31
CA THR A 270 13.19 13.14 5.78
C THR A 270 13.37 14.34 6.72
N PRO A 271 14.59 14.90 6.83
CA PRO A 271 14.83 16.13 7.60
C PRO A 271 13.87 17.26 7.19
N ALA A 272 13.41 18.04 8.16
CA ALA A 272 12.42 19.10 7.90
C ALA A 272 12.94 20.16 6.93
N GLU A 273 14.25 20.39 6.95
CA GLU A 273 15.00 21.34 6.13
C GLU A 273 15.23 20.84 4.69
N ALA A 274 15.06 19.53 4.46
CA ALA A 274 15.35 18.87 3.19
C ALA A 274 14.36 17.72 2.94
N ARG A 275 13.10 18.05 2.69
CA ARG A 275 12.12 17.05 2.23
C ARG A 275 12.48 16.56 0.85
N TYR A 276 12.68 15.25 0.72
CA TYR A 276 13.08 14.62 -0.54
C TYR A 276 12.25 13.37 -0.86
N ILE A 277 12.22 13.00 -2.13
CA ILE A 277 11.56 11.79 -2.62
C ILE A 277 12.52 10.61 -2.49
N THR A 278 12.06 9.55 -1.83
CA THR A 278 12.82 8.33 -1.57
C THR A 278 13.25 7.61 -2.87
N ALA A 279 14.34 6.86 -2.82
CA ALA A 279 14.80 6.09 -3.98
C ALA A 279 13.97 4.81 -4.17
N ALA A 280 13.76 4.39 -5.42
CA ALA A 280 13.03 3.16 -5.73
C ALA A 280 13.66 1.93 -5.05
N SER A 281 14.99 1.90 -4.92
CA SER A 281 15.75 0.84 -4.24
C SER A 281 15.45 0.68 -2.74
N ASN A 282 14.69 1.61 -2.14
CA ASN A 282 14.22 1.47 -0.75
C ASN A 282 12.94 0.62 -0.65
N PHE A 283 12.24 0.41 -1.76
CA PHE A 283 10.93 -0.25 -1.78
C PHE A 283 10.87 -1.42 -2.76
N PHE A 284 11.58 -1.31 -3.88
CA PHE A 284 11.62 -2.30 -4.93
C PHE A 284 12.97 -3.02 -4.95
N ALA A 285 12.94 -4.25 -5.46
CA ALA A 285 14.15 -4.97 -5.80
C ALA A 285 14.84 -4.33 -7.02
N PHE A 286 16.17 -4.41 -7.07
CA PHE A 286 17.00 -4.01 -8.20
C PHE A 286 16.72 -4.90 -9.42
N HIS A 287 16.51 -6.21 -9.20
CA HIS A 287 16.22 -7.14 -10.28
C HIS A 287 14.72 -7.40 -10.42
N GLY A 288 14.19 -7.24 -11.63
CA GLY A 288 12.77 -7.49 -11.94
C GLY A 288 12.32 -8.91 -11.60
N GLY A 289 13.18 -9.92 -11.81
CA GLY A 289 12.89 -11.31 -11.43
C GLY A 289 12.70 -11.50 -9.92
N VAL A 290 13.56 -10.87 -9.12
CA VAL A 290 13.42 -10.87 -7.65
C VAL A 290 12.12 -10.16 -7.24
N GLN A 291 11.81 -9.02 -7.87
CA GLN A 291 10.56 -8.29 -7.56
C GLN A 291 9.31 -9.13 -7.86
N VAL A 292 9.29 -9.84 -8.99
CA VAL A 292 8.18 -10.74 -9.34
C VAL A 292 8.08 -11.88 -8.33
N LEU A 293 9.21 -12.47 -7.91
CA LEU A 293 9.22 -13.51 -6.88
C LEU A 293 8.67 -13.02 -5.53
N VAL A 294 9.06 -11.81 -5.10
CA VAL A 294 8.51 -11.17 -3.89
C VAL A 294 6.99 -11.04 -3.98
N TRP A 295 6.46 -10.58 -5.12
CA TRP A 295 5.01 -10.46 -5.35
C TRP A 295 4.30 -11.81 -5.37
N MET A 296 4.90 -12.84 -5.99
CA MET A 296 4.35 -14.18 -6.00
C MET A 296 4.29 -14.79 -4.60
N ILE A 297 5.39 -14.72 -3.83
CA ILE A 297 5.46 -15.27 -2.47
C ILE A 297 4.42 -14.58 -1.57
N SER A 298 4.40 -13.25 -1.56
CA SER A 298 3.42 -12.50 -0.76
C SER A 298 1.97 -12.79 -1.19
N GLY A 299 1.71 -12.95 -2.50
CA GLY A 299 0.39 -13.34 -3.02
C GLY A 299 -0.03 -14.73 -2.55
N MET A 300 0.87 -15.72 -2.60
CA MET A 300 0.62 -17.07 -2.11
C MET A 300 0.35 -17.09 -0.60
N VAL A 301 1.10 -16.32 0.18
CA VAL A 301 0.85 -16.17 1.62
C VAL A 301 -0.53 -15.59 1.87
N ALA A 302 -0.93 -14.54 1.15
CA ALA A 302 -2.25 -13.94 1.27
C ALA A 302 -3.39 -14.92 0.93
N LEU A 303 -3.22 -15.76 -0.10
CA LEU A 303 -4.17 -16.84 -0.45
C LEU A 303 -4.22 -17.94 0.64
N GLY A 304 -3.08 -18.25 1.26
CA GLY A 304 -3.02 -19.15 2.41
C GLY A 304 -3.85 -18.63 3.59
N ILE A 305 -3.73 -17.34 3.91
CA ILE A 305 -4.54 -16.69 4.96
C ILE A 305 -6.03 -16.71 4.62
N GLU A 306 -6.42 -16.41 3.38
CA GLU A 306 -7.82 -16.53 2.96
C GLU A 306 -8.37 -17.95 3.17
N THR A 307 -7.57 -18.96 2.85
CA THR A 307 -7.96 -20.37 3.02
C THR A 307 -8.17 -20.71 4.51
N LEU A 308 -7.31 -20.20 5.39
CA LEU A 308 -7.44 -20.35 6.84
C LEU A 308 -8.66 -19.61 7.40
N GLU A 309 -8.95 -18.40 6.92
CA GLU A 309 -10.14 -17.66 7.37
C GLU A 309 -11.44 -18.32 6.94
N ARG A 310 -11.48 -18.94 5.75
CA ARG A 310 -12.66 -19.65 5.23
C ARG A 310 -12.92 -20.96 5.99
N ASN A 311 -11.87 -21.68 6.36
CA ASN A 311 -11.99 -23.00 6.97
C ASN A 311 -11.90 -22.91 8.51
N ARG A 312 -12.93 -22.37 9.17
CA ARG A 312 -12.90 -22.09 10.61
C ARG A 312 -12.64 -23.28 11.53
N ARG A 313 -13.00 -24.50 11.09
CA ARG A 313 -12.70 -25.74 11.82
C ARG A 313 -11.20 -25.90 12.09
N TRP A 314 -10.33 -25.29 11.29
CA TRP A 314 -8.88 -25.27 11.52
C TRP A 314 -8.45 -24.57 12.81
N TRP A 315 -9.24 -23.64 13.33
CA TRP A 315 -8.95 -22.98 14.60
C TRP A 315 -9.45 -23.77 15.80
N GLU A 316 -10.32 -24.75 15.56
CA GLU A 316 -10.98 -25.60 16.56
C GLU A 316 -10.26 -26.95 16.67
N ASP A 317 -9.82 -27.51 15.53
CA ASP A 317 -8.97 -28.70 15.48
C ASP A 317 -7.55 -28.35 15.91
N ARG A 318 -7.04 -29.05 16.93
CA ARG A 318 -5.68 -28.89 17.48
C ARG A 318 -4.55 -29.31 16.52
N ASP A 319 -4.83 -29.49 15.23
CA ASP A 319 -3.82 -29.83 14.22
C ASP A 319 -3.21 -28.57 13.62
N HIS A 320 -2.31 -27.99 14.41
CA HIS A 320 -1.47 -26.82 14.11
C HIS A 320 -0.54 -27.05 12.89
N GLY A 321 -0.54 -28.25 12.29
CA GLY A 321 0.46 -28.76 11.36
C GLY A 321 0.57 -28.04 10.01
N LEU A 322 -0.53 -27.49 9.45
CA LEU A 322 -0.45 -26.79 8.16
C LEU A 322 -0.18 -25.28 8.32
N ALA A 323 -0.68 -24.62 9.36
CA ALA A 323 -0.31 -23.23 9.65
C ALA A 323 1.18 -23.16 10.04
N VAL A 324 1.63 -24.10 10.87
CA VAL A 324 3.05 -24.37 11.11
C VAL A 324 3.73 -24.81 9.82
N GLY A 325 3.12 -25.62 8.95
CA GLY A 325 3.69 -26.05 7.67
C GLY A 325 3.88 -24.92 6.65
N ILE A 326 2.99 -23.92 6.61
CA ILE A 326 3.14 -22.72 5.78
C ILE A 326 4.22 -21.82 6.37
N LEU A 327 4.24 -21.64 7.69
CA LEU A 327 5.27 -20.87 8.37
C LEU A 327 6.65 -21.53 8.22
N LEU A 328 6.73 -22.85 8.40
CA LEU A 328 7.92 -23.68 8.18
C LEU A 328 8.30 -23.72 6.72
N GLY A 329 7.35 -23.72 5.79
CA GLY A 329 7.61 -23.61 4.35
C GLY A 329 8.23 -22.27 3.99
N LEU A 330 7.75 -21.17 4.58
CA LEU A 330 8.34 -19.84 4.44
C LEU A 330 9.74 -19.75 5.06
N ILE A 331 9.93 -20.37 6.22
CA ILE A 331 11.24 -20.50 6.88
C ILE A 331 12.18 -21.38 6.06
N LEU A 332 11.70 -22.49 5.47
CA LEU A 332 12.47 -23.38 4.61
C LEU A 332 12.83 -22.71 3.29
N ILE A 333 11.95 -21.88 2.71
CA ILE A 333 12.27 -21.08 1.52
C ILE A 333 13.34 -20.03 1.86
N GLY A 334 13.24 -19.37 3.02
CA GLY A 334 14.29 -18.47 3.50
C GLY A 334 15.61 -19.20 3.78
N ALA A 335 15.56 -20.38 4.37
CA ALA A 335 16.71 -21.22 4.66
C ALA A 335 17.32 -21.86 3.41
N LEU A 336 16.52 -22.18 2.38
CA LEU A 336 16.97 -22.65 1.06
C LEU A 336 17.59 -21.50 0.26
N ALA A 337 17.02 -20.29 0.32
CA ALA A 337 17.64 -19.10 -0.25
C ALA A 337 19.01 -18.79 0.39
N TRP A 338 19.16 -19.10 1.68
CA TRP A 338 20.41 -18.98 2.43
C TRP A 338 21.42 -20.12 2.16
N SER A 339 20.97 -21.38 2.19
CA SER A 339 21.83 -22.56 2.08
C SER A 339 22.23 -22.92 0.65
N SER A 340 21.44 -22.48 -0.33
CA SER A 340 21.73 -22.79 -1.73
C SER A 340 22.99 -22.14 -2.24
N GLY A 341 23.58 -21.17 -1.52
CA GLY A 341 24.80 -20.51 -1.99
C GLY A 341 24.68 -20.21 -3.46
N LEU A 342 23.49 -19.73 -3.88
CA LEU A 342 23.19 -19.29 -5.23
C LEU A 342 24.08 -18.05 -5.39
N ARG A 343 25.36 -18.33 -5.68
CA ARG A 343 26.03 -17.82 -6.85
C ARG A 343 25.04 -17.98 -7.98
N ILE A 344 24.10 -17.05 -8.00
CA ILE A 344 23.69 -16.47 -9.23
C ILE A 344 25.00 -15.86 -9.75
N ASP A 345 25.84 -16.70 -10.36
CA ASP A 345 26.73 -16.29 -11.43
C ASP A 345 25.78 -15.89 -12.57
N LEU A 346 24.97 -14.84 -12.35
CA LEU A 346 24.67 -13.93 -13.41
C LEU A 346 26.04 -13.34 -13.70
N ALA A 347 26.74 -14.00 -14.62
CA ALA A 347 27.60 -13.32 -15.59
C ALA A 347 26.73 -12.34 -16.39
N LEU A 348 26.04 -11.43 -15.70
CA LEU A 348 25.65 -10.16 -16.21
C LEU A 348 26.86 -9.31 -15.88
N SER A 349 27.67 -9.08 -16.90
CA SER A 349 28.51 -7.89 -16.99
C SER A 349 27.68 -6.72 -16.49
N ALA A 350 27.86 -6.36 -15.21
CA ALA A 350 27.42 -5.08 -14.72
C ALA A 350 28.11 -4.04 -15.62
N PRO A 351 27.39 -3.09 -16.23
CA PRO A 351 28.07 -1.90 -16.70
C PRO A 351 28.73 -1.30 -15.46
N ASP A 352 30.04 -1.02 -15.54
CA ASP A 352 30.85 -0.39 -14.51
C ASP A 352 30.10 0.83 -13.92
N LEU A 353 29.33 0.61 -12.86
CA LEU A 353 28.50 1.64 -12.25
C LEU A 353 29.21 2.34 -11.09
N TYR A 354 30.46 1.99 -10.82
CA TYR A 354 31.33 2.66 -9.87
C TYR A 354 32.79 2.52 -10.31
N PRO A 355 33.46 3.61 -10.74
CA PRO A 355 34.91 3.64 -10.69
C PRO A 355 35.32 3.59 -9.21
N ASP A 356 36.22 2.65 -8.89
CA ASP A 356 36.85 2.52 -7.58
C ASP A 356 37.44 3.88 -7.13
N HIS A 357 36.76 4.53 -6.19
CA HIS A 357 37.34 5.59 -5.39
C HIS A 357 37.33 5.14 -3.93
N HIS A 358 38.49 4.64 -3.53
CA HIS A 358 38.90 4.41 -2.16
C HIS A 358 38.48 5.55 -1.22
N GLY A 359 37.82 5.21 -0.12
CA GLY A 359 37.56 6.12 0.98
C GLY A 359 36.23 5.89 1.69
N HIS A 360 36.04 4.71 2.30
CA HIS A 360 34.94 4.51 3.25
C HIS A 360 35.17 5.37 4.51
N PRO A 361 34.15 6.12 4.95
CA PRO A 361 33.72 6.09 6.34
C PRO A 361 32.35 5.41 6.42
N GLY A 362 32.16 4.68 7.52
CA GLY A 362 31.17 3.63 7.66
C GLY A 362 29.71 4.05 7.47
N PHE A 363 28.93 3.06 7.04
CA PHE A 363 27.49 2.97 7.18
C PHE A 363 27.09 3.26 8.65
N GLN A 364 26.67 4.48 8.96
CA GLN A 364 25.91 4.74 10.18
C GLN A 364 24.43 4.80 9.82
N ILE A 365 23.71 3.76 10.23
CA ILE A 365 22.26 3.80 10.34
C ILE A 365 21.96 4.83 11.43
N TYR A 366 21.58 6.05 11.03
CA TYR A 366 20.97 7.01 11.95
C TYR A 366 19.57 6.49 12.31
N LEU A 367 19.51 5.65 13.34
CA LEU A 367 18.30 5.43 14.10
C LEU A 367 18.14 6.67 15.01
N PRO A 368 17.13 7.54 14.84
CA PRO A 368 16.91 8.60 15.82
C PRO A 368 16.33 7.95 17.08
N LEU A 369 17.22 7.49 17.94
CA LEU A 369 16.90 7.01 19.28
C LEU A 369 16.65 8.26 20.14
N VAL A 370 15.44 8.80 20.05
CA VAL A 370 14.94 9.81 20.99
C VAL A 370 14.64 9.09 22.31
N LEU A 371 15.69 8.84 23.08
CA LEU A 371 15.61 8.68 24.53
C LEU A 371 16.34 9.87 25.14
N ARG A 372 15.61 10.97 25.30
CA ARG A 372 15.98 12.01 26.26
C ARG A 372 15.66 11.46 27.65
N ASN A 373 16.69 11.02 28.36
CA ASN A 373 16.63 10.91 29.81
C ASN A 373 16.86 12.30 30.43
N TRP A 374 16.15 12.50 31.53
CA TRP A 374 16.52 13.41 32.61
C TRP A 374 17.94 13.13 33.12
#